data_AF-A0A3N5X490-F1
#
_entry.id   AF-A0A3N5X490-F1
#
_cell.length_a   1.000
_cell.length_b   1.000
_cell.length_c   1.000
_cell.angle_alpha   90.00
_cell.angle_beta   90.00
_cell.angle_gamma   90.00
#
_symmetry.space_group_name_H-M   'P 1'
#
loop_
_entity.id
_entity.type
_entity.pdbx_description
1 polymer ?
#
loop_
_entity_poly.entity_id
_entity_poly.type
_entity_poly.pdbx_seq_one_letter_code
_entity_poly.pdbx_strand_id
1 'polypeptide(L)' 'MAEYKDRIRIHIQGKEFSVVGGGFQDMLAAVKQINGRRFVSELKVWQLPGTVDEVRLQLEISGFAL' A
#
# COMPACT_ATOMS: atom_id res chain seq x y z
N MET A 1 18.09 1.97 18.30
CA MET A 1 17.63 3.05 17.39
C MET A 1 16.30 2.59 16.84
N ALA A 2 15.21 3.32 17.08
CA ALA A 2 13.91 2.94 16.55
C ALA A 2 13.95 3.20 15.04
N GLU A 3 14.21 2.16 14.25
CA GLU A 3 13.98 2.17 12.81
C GLU A 3 12.50 2.49 12.62
N TYR A 4 12.19 3.74 12.30
CA TYR A 4 10.88 4.10 11.79
C TYR A 4 10.75 3.38 10.46
N LYS A 5 10.26 2.12 10.51
CA LYS A 5 9.88 1.38 9.32
C LYS A 5 8.76 2.16 8.68
N ASP A 6 9.10 2.90 7.62
CA ASP A 6 8.14 3.51 6.75
C ASP A 6 7.11 2.45 6.34
N ARG A 7 5.84 2.84 6.41
CA ARG A 7 4.74 1.96 6.04
C ARG A 7 3.61 2.78 5.45
N ILE A 8 2.97 2.21 4.44
CA ILE A 8 1.82 2.85 3.81
C ILE A 8 0.58 2.05 4.15
N ARG A 9 -0.38 2.71 4.79
CA ARG A 9 -1.67 2.10 5.11
C ARG A 9 -2.58 2.14 3.91
N ILE A 10 -3.13 0.99 3.58
CA ILE A 10 -4.04 0.80 2.45
C ILE A 10 -5.27 0.01 2.88
N HIS A 11 -6.41 0.28 2.25
CA HIS A 11 -7.66 -0.40 2.47
C HIS A 11 -8.08 -1.15 1.21
N ILE A 12 -8.29 -2.46 1.34
CA ILE A 12 -8.71 -3.32 0.22
C ILE A 12 -9.95 -4.08 0.67
N GLN A 13 -11.06 -3.95 -0.07
CA GLN A 13 -12.34 -4.59 0.26
C GLN A 13 -12.80 -4.40 1.73
N GLY A 14 -12.52 -3.23 2.32
CA GLY A 14 -12.87 -2.92 3.70
C GLY A 14 -11.94 -3.50 4.78
N LYS A 15 -10.83 -4.13 4.39
CA LYS A 15 -9.76 -4.56 5.30
C LYS A 15 -8.56 -3.62 5.21
N GLU A 16 -7.96 -3.32 6.36
CA GLU A 16 -6.72 -2.53 6.44
C GLU A 16 -5.49 -3.41 6.28
N PHE A 17 -4.53 -2.96 5.48
CA PHE A 17 -3.23 -3.57 5.26
C PHE A 17 -2.12 -2.51 5.30
N SER A 18 -0.88 -2.96 5.48
CA SER A 18 0.27 -2.07 5.59
C SER A 18 1.40 -2.52 4.67
N VAL A 19 1.66 -1.73 3.64
CA VAL A 19 2.78 -1.98 2.74
C VAL A 19 4.09 -1.66 3.46
N VAL A 20 5.02 -2.61 3.43
CA VAL A 20 6.36 -2.54 4.04
C VAL A 20 7.40 -3.15 3.09
N GLY A 21 8.68 -2.87 3.32
CA GLY A 21 9.78 -3.50 2.56
C GLY A 21 10.69 -2.55 1.80
N GLY A 22 10.54 -1.23 1.96
CA GLY A 22 11.43 -0.26 1.32
C GLY A 22 11.20 1.17 1.80
N GLY A 23 11.70 2.13 1.02
CA GLY A 23 11.49 3.55 1.27
C GLY A 23 10.03 3.96 1.05
N PHE A 24 9.54 4.92 1.84
CA PHE A 24 8.17 5.43 1.73
C PHE A 24 7.82 5.88 0.31
N GLN A 25 8.74 6.55 -0.38
CA GLN A 25 8.49 7.07 -1.73
C GLN A 25 8.30 5.94 -2.75
N ASP A 26 9.09 4.88 -2.68
CA ASP A 26 8.99 3.72 -3.57
C ASP A 26 7.69 2.94 -3.33
N MET A 27 7.35 2.70 -2.07
CA MET A 27 6.07 2.07 -1.71
C MET A 27 4.88 2.93 -2.20
N LEU A 28 4.99 4.26 -2.07
CA LEU A 28 3.93 5.17 -2.51
C LEU A 28 3.81 5.16 -4.03
N ALA A 29 4.94 5.08 -4.75
CA ALA A 29 4.94 4.95 -6.20
C ALA A 29 4.24 3.67 -6.64
N ALA A 30 4.48 2.53 -5.97
CA ALA A 30 3.80 1.26 -6.25
C ALA A 30 2.29 1.32 -5.98
N VAL A 31 1.86 1.87 -4.84
CA VAL A 31 0.44 2.13 -4.55
C VAL A 31 -0.17 3.08 -5.59
N LYS A 32 0.60 4.05 -6.08
CA LYS A 32 0.25 4.95 -7.18
C LYS A 32 0.32 4.32 -8.58
N GLN A 33 0.66 3.05 -8.75
CA GLN A 33 0.47 2.35 -10.02
C GLN A 33 -0.93 1.72 -10.10
N ILE A 34 -1.59 1.49 -8.96
CA ILE A 34 -2.89 0.85 -8.91
C ILE A 34 -3.97 1.80 -9.44
N ASN A 35 -4.63 1.40 -10.53
CA ASN A 35 -5.70 2.16 -11.15
C ASN A 35 -6.96 2.15 -10.28
N GLY A 36 -7.70 3.27 -10.26
CA GLY A 36 -8.93 3.40 -9.47
C GLY A 36 -8.73 3.55 -7.96
N ARG A 37 -7.49 3.71 -7.50
CA ARG A 37 -7.15 4.06 -6.11
C ARG A 37 -7.85 5.36 -5.68
N ARG A 38 -8.30 5.39 -4.42
CA ARG A 38 -8.92 6.54 -3.78
C ARG A 38 -8.19 6.83 -2.48
N PHE A 39 -7.66 8.04 -2.33
CA PHE A 39 -7.10 8.45 -1.05
C PHE A 39 -8.22 8.90 -0.10
N VAL A 40 -8.31 8.27 1.07
CA VAL A 40 -9.26 8.62 2.12
C VAL A 40 -8.52 9.48 3.14
N SER A 41 -8.63 10.80 3.01
CA SER A 41 -7.88 11.77 3.83
C SER A 41 -8.23 11.71 5.31
N GLU A 42 -9.48 11.37 5.65
CA GLU A 42 -9.96 11.23 7.04
C GLU A 42 -9.18 10.15 7.80
N LEU A 43 -8.89 9.03 7.13
CA LEU A 43 -8.18 7.89 7.70
C LEU A 43 -6.69 7.90 7.35
N LYS A 44 -6.26 8.79 6.46
CA LYS A 44 -4.92 8.83 5.85
C LYS A 44 -4.51 7.48 5.23
N VAL A 45 -5.46 6.78 4.62
CA VAL A 45 -5.25 5.48 3.96
C VAL A 45 -5.58 5.55 2.48
N TRP A 46 -4.91 4.72 1.68
CA TRP A 46 -5.26 4.53 0.28
C TRP A 46 -6.25 3.38 0.14
N GLN A 47 -7.47 3.68 -0.27
CA GLN A 47 -8.42 2.67 -0.67
C GLN A 47 -8.09 2.19 -2.09
N LEU A 48 -7.86 0.90 -2.25
CA LEU A 48 -7.51 0.28 -3.52
C LEU A 48 -8.67 -0.60 -3.99
N PRO A 49 -9.08 -0.49 -5.27
CA PRO A 49 -10.03 -1.42 -5.86
C PRO A 49 -9.35 -2.77 -6.14
N GLY A 50 -10.15 -3.83 -6.22
CA GLY A 50 -9.66 -5.19 -6.48
C GLY A 50 -9.54 -6.05 -5.21
N THR A 51 -8.87 -7.18 -5.35
CA THR A 51 -8.64 -8.14 -4.27
C THR A 51 -7.27 -7.94 -3.60
N VAL A 52 -7.13 -8.43 -2.36
CA VAL A 52 -5.85 -8.37 -1.63
C VAL A 52 -4.74 -9.09 -2.39
N ASP A 53 -5.05 -10.23 -3.02
CA ASP A 53 -4.09 -11.02 -3.80
C ASP A 53 -3.55 -10.26 -5.01
N GLU A 54 -4.39 -9.53 -5.75
CA GLU A 54 -3.93 -8.72 -6.89
C GLU A 54 -2.99 -7.59 -6.46
N VAL A 55 -3.38 -6.87 -5.41
CA VAL A 55 -2.56 -5.78 -4.86
C VAL A 55 -1.26 -6.33 -4.29
N ARG A 56 -1.33 -7.44 -3.56
CA ARG A 56 -0.16 -8.13 -3.02
C ARG A 56 0.79 -8.55 -4.14
N LEU A 57 0.29 -9.18 -5.21
CA LEU A 57 1.10 -9.61 -6.35
C LEU A 57 1.81 -8.43 -7.01
N GLN A 58 1.10 -7.31 -7.22
CA GLN A 58 1.67 -6.06 -7.75
C GLN A 58 2.80 -5.50 -6.88
N LEU A 59 2.62 -5.53 -5.56
CA LEU A 59 3.62 -5.08 -4.60
C LEU A 59 4.82 -6.03 -4.55
N GLU A 60 4.59 -7.34 -4.55
CA GLU A 60 5.67 -8.35 -4.56
C GLU A 60 6.53 -8.26 -5.83
N ILE A 61 5.92 -8.01 -6.99
CA ILE A 61 6.67 -7.74 -8.25
C ILE A 61 7.58 -6.51 -8.10
N SER A 62 7.16 -5.54 -7.30
CA SER A 62 7.92 -4.32 -7.00
C SER A 62 8.91 -4.50 -5.84
N GLY A 63 8.98 -5.69 -5.23
CA GLY A 63 9.85 -6.00 -4.09
C GLY A 63 9.30 -5.61 -2.72
N PHE A 64 8.00 -5.31 -2.61
CA PHE A 64 7.34 -4.92 -1.37
C PHE A 64 6.41 -6.01 -0.83
N ALA A 65 6.13 -5.97 0.47
CA ALA A 65 5.22 -6.88 1.16
C ALA A 65 4.02 -6.11 1.73
N LEU A 66 2.89 -6.81 1.92
CA LEU A 66 1.59 -6.27 2.34
C LEU A 66 1.11 -6.86 3.67
#